data_AF-A0A182QX16-F1
#
_entry.id   AF-A0A182QX16-F1
#
_cell.length_a   1.000
_cell.length_b   1.000
_cell.length_c   1.000
_cell.angle_alpha   90.00
_cell.angle_beta   90.00
_cell.angle_gamma   90.00
#
_symmetry.space_group_name_H-M   'P 1'
#
loop_
_entity.id
_entity.type
_entity.pdbx_description
1 polymer ?
#
loop_
_entity_poly.entity_id
_entity_poly.type
_entity_poly.pdbx_seq_one_letter_code
_entity_poly.pdbx_strand_id
1 'polypeptide(L)'
;LQSKYYMEAHDMFKRANCVSRLEKAIIIGFMAGYRNNPRPSPENIVTIKLNESIEKVHQDDRTALMLVESLITLDYNTGQWKTFRKYREVDQSQQLAEGGVAGSDTTATSGTAGASGAGSGTPSATGQQNSVVI
;
A
#
# COMPACT_ATOMS: atom_id res chain seq x y z
N LEU A 1 21.40 17.83 -9.26
CA LEU A 1 21.17 16.42 -9.64
C LEU A 1 20.63 15.57 -8.47
N GLN A 2 21.20 15.61 -7.26
CA GLN A 2 20.67 14.87 -6.09
C GLN A 2 19.21 15.19 -5.69
N SER A 3 18.75 16.41 -5.93
CA SER A 3 17.39 16.84 -5.57
C SER A 3 16.28 16.07 -6.31
N LYS A 4 16.50 15.67 -7.58
CA LYS A 4 15.49 14.94 -8.37
C LYS A 4 15.18 13.58 -7.74
N TYR A 5 16.23 12.79 -7.49
CA TYR A 5 16.06 11.43 -6.97
C TYR A 5 15.54 11.40 -5.54
N TYR A 6 15.89 12.41 -4.73
CA TYR A 6 15.31 12.57 -3.40
C TYR A 6 13.79 12.82 -3.46
N MET A 7 13.33 13.71 -4.34
CA MET A 7 11.89 13.96 -4.50
C MET A 7 11.16 12.73 -5.04
N GLU A 8 11.76 12.02 -5.98
CA GLU A 8 11.20 10.79 -6.56
C GLU A 8 11.07 9.66 -5.51
N ALA A 9 12.10 9.46 -4.68
CA ALA A 9 12.03 8.53 -3.55
C ALA A 9 10.97 8.96 -2.53
N HIS A 10 10.92 10.26 -2.22
CA HIS A 10 9.98 10.82 -1.24
C HIS A 10 8.53 10.60 -1.68
N ASP A 11 8.21 10.87 -2.95
CA ASP A 11 6.88 10.63 -3.49
C ASP A 11 6.53 9.14 -3.55
N MET A 12 7.51 8.27 -3.82
CA MET A 12 7.34 6.83 -3.73
C MET A 12 6.98 6.40 -2.29
N PHE A 13 7.65 6.95 -1.28
CA PHE A 13 7.41 6.60 0.12
C PHE A 13 6.09 7.13 0.67
N LYS A 14 5.57 8.25 0.15
CA LYS A 14 4.24 8.75 0.54
C LYS A 14 3.11 7.77 0.22
N ARG A 15 3.27 6.99 -0.87
CA ARG A 15 2.26 6.02 -1.33
C ARG A 15 2.56 4.58 -0.90
N ALA A 16 3.68 4.36 -0.22
CA ALA A 16 4.15 3.03 0.15
C ALA A 16 3.63 2.62 1.52
N ASN A 17 2.97 1.46 1.62
CA ASN A 17 2.52 0.87 2.89
C ASN A 17 3.38 -0.33 3.35
N CYS A 18 4.27 -0.85 2.50
CA CYS A 18 5.09 -2.04 2.82
C CYS A 18 6.57 -1.77 3.07
N VAL A 19 7.05 -0.53 2.88
CA VAL A 19 8.51 -0.24 2.91
C VAL A 19 8.99 0.08 4.33
N SER A 20 9.84 -0.78 4.87
CA SER A 20 10.49 -0.61 6.17
C SER A 20 11.55 0.51 6.17
N ARG A 21 11.98 0.96 7.35
CA ARG A 21 13.04 1.97 7.50
C ARG A 21 14.34 1.54 6.80
N LEU A 22 14.71 0.27 6.93
CA LEU A 22 15.91 -0.28 6.29
C LEU A 22 15.78 -0.24 4.77
N GLU A 23 14.64 -0.63 4.22
CA GLU A 23 14.40 -0.61 2.77
C GLU A 23 14.38 0.81 2.20
N LYS A 24 13.83 1.78 2.94
CA LYS A 24 13.93 3.20 2.57
C LYS A 24 15.39 3.65 2.47
N ALA A 25 16.24 3.24 3.42
CA ALA A 25 17.67 3.56 3.38
C ALA A 25 18.37 2.91 2.17
N ILE A 26 18.00 1.66 1.82
CA ILE A 26 18.52 0.98 0.63
C ILE A 26 18.16 1.75 -0.64
N ILE A 27 16.89 2.13 -0.80
CA ILE A 27 16.39 2.85 -1.98
C ILE A 27 17.08 4.23 -2.09
N ILE A 28 17.15 4.99 -0.99
CA ILE A 28 17.83 6.30 -0.97
C ILE A 28 19.32 6.13 -1.31
N GLY A 29 20.00 5.17 -0.70
CA GLY A 29 21.42 4.90 -0.97
C GLY A 29 21.66 4.56 -2.44
N PHE A 30 20.85 3.68 -3.01
CA PHE A 30 20.91 3.34 -4.43
C PHE A 30 20.71 4.57 -5.33
N MET A 31 19.66 5.35 -5.06
CA MET A 31 19.35 6.57 -5.81
C MET A 31 20.42 7.65 -5.66
N ALA A 32 21.14 7.68 -4.53
CA ALA A 32 22.27 8.56 -4.28
C ALA A 32 23.57 8.12 -4.97
N GLY A 33 23.57 6.97 -5.67
CA GLY A 33 24.75 6.46 -6.39
C GLY A 33 25.52 5.37 -5.64
N TYR A 34 25.04 4.90 -4.49
CA TYR A 34 25.66 3.76 -3.81
C TYR A 34 25.44 2.48 -4.62
N ARG A 35 26.54 1.79 -4.98
CA ARG A 35 26.51 0.59 -5.83
C ARG A 35 27.03 -0.67 -5.14
N ASN A 36 27.42 -0.58 -3.87
CA ASN A 36 27.69 -1.77 -3.07
C ASN A 36 26.35 -2.34 -2.59
N ASN A 37 26.01 -3.56 -3.00
CA ASN A 37 24.73 -4.16 -2.70
C ASN A 37 24.71 -4.70 -1.26
N PRO A 38 23.84 -4.18 -0.37
CA PRO A 38 23.75 -4.64 1.02
C PRO A 38 23.08 -6.02 1.16
N ARG A 39 22.48 -6.56 0.09
CA ARG A 39 21.90 -7.91 0.03
C ARG A 39 22.52 -8.67 -1.16
N PRO A 40 23.73 -9.23 -0.99
CA PRO A 40 24.41 -9.92 -2.08
C PRO A 40 23.57 -11.10 -2.58
N SER A 41 23.31 -11.10 -3.89
CA SER A 41 22.66 -12.19 -4.63
C SER A 41 23.43 -12.41 -5.93
N PRO A 42 23.34 -13.60 -6.56
CA PRO A 42 24.03 -13.87 -7.83
C PRO A 42 23.69 -12.86 -8.93
N GLU A 43 22.43 -12.41 -8.99
CA GLU A 43 21.97 -11.41 -9.96
C GLU A 43 22.37 -9.98 -9.58
N ASN A 44 22.76 -9.75 -8.32
CA ASN A 44 23.06 -8.44 -7.76
C ASN A 44 21.91 -7.42 -7.94
N ILE A 45 20.68 -7.93 -7.86
CA ILE A 45 19.44 -7.16 -7.95
C ILE A 45 18.70 -7.25 -6.62
N VAL A 46 18.17 -6.12 -6.15
CA VAL A 46 17.32 -6.06 -4.96
C VAL A 46 15.89 -5.69 -5.36
N THR A 47 14.92 -6.52 -4.99
CA THR A 47 13.50 -6.27 -5.17
C THR A 47 12.86 -5.90 -3.83
N ILE A 48 12.11 -4.80 -3.77
CA ILE A 48 11.41 -4.32 -2.57
C ILE A 48 9.93 -4.09 -2.92
N LYS A 49 9.02 -4.59 -2.07
CA LYS A 49 7.58 -4.28 -2.19
C LYS A 49 7.33 -2.88 -1.66
N LEU A 50 6.77 -2.02 -2.50
CA LEU A 50 6.41 -0.65 -2.15
C LEU A 50 5.04 -0.59 -1.50
N ASN A 51 4.04 -1.18 -2.18
CA ASN A 51 2.65 -1.12 -1.77
C ASN A 51 1.97 -2.46 -2.02
N GLU A 52 0.95 -2.75 -1.23
CA GLU A 52 0.05 -3.88 -1.40
C GLU A 52 -1.39 -3.44 -1.10
N SER A 53 -2.31 -3.77 -2.00
CA SER A 53 -3.74 -3.49 -1.86
C SER A 53 -4.58 -4.56 -2.53
N ILE A 54 -5.77 -4.83 -2.00
CA ILE A 54 -6.79 -5.62 -2.71
C ILE A 54 -7.62 -4.62 -3.53
N GLU A 55 -7.62 -4.77 -4.85
CA GLU A 55 -8.35 -3.92 -5.79
C GLU A 55 -9.43 -4.74 -6.51
N LYS A 56 -10.59 -4.12 -6.73
CA LYS A 56 -11.62 -4.67 -7.63
C LYS A 56 -11.22 -4.35 -9.06
N VAL A 57 -10.77 -5.36 -9.78
CA VAL A 57 -10.38 -5.25 -11.19
C VAL A 57 -11.54 -5.71 -12.06
N HIS A 58 -11.91 -4.87 -13.03
CA HIS A 58 -12.92 -5.22 -14.02
C HIS A 58 -12.20 -5.84 -15.21
N GLN A 59 -12.50 -7.09 -15.50
CA GLN A 59 -11.97 -7.82 -16.64
C GLN A 59 -13.14 -8.28 -17.50
N ASP A 60 -13.27 -7.68 -18.68
CA ASP A 60 -14.37 -7.88 -19.63
C ASP A 60 -15.76 -7.85 -18.95
N ASP A 61 -16.33 -9.01 -18.65
CA ASP A 61 -17.67 -9.20 -18.07
C ASP A 61 -17.67 -9.54 -16.57
N ARG A 62 -16.51 -9.60 -15.91
CA ARG A 62 -16.38 -10.04 -14.51
C ARG A 62 -15.54 -9.06 -13.69
N THR A 63 -16.04 -8.74 -12.50
CA THR A 63 -15.23 -8.05 -11.48
C THR A 63 -14.59 -9.08 -10.58
N ALA A 64 -13.26 -9.10 -10.53
CA ALA A 64 -12.48 -9.96 -9.64
C ALA A 64 -11.76 -9.12 -8.57
N LEU A 65 -11.62 -9.68 -7.37
CA LEU A 65 -10.72 -9.10 -6.36
C LEU A 65 -9.30 -9.58 -6.63
N MET A 66 -8.40 -8.63 -6.90
CA MET A 66 -7.00 -8.92 -7.13
C MET A 66 -6.13 -8.26 -6.07
N LEU A 67 -5.15 -9.01 -5.57
CA LEU A 67 -4.04 -8.49 -4.81
C LEU A 67 -3.08 -7.80 -5.78
N VAL A 68 -2.90 -6.50 -5.60
CA VAL A 68 -2.05 -5.64 -6.41
C VAL A 68 -0.82 -5.28 -5.59
N GLU A 69 0.33 -5.79 -5.99
CA GLU A 69 1.62 -5.50 -5.40
C GLU A 69 2.36 -4.50 -6.31
N SER A 70 2.77 -3.35 -5.77
CA SER A 70 3.71 -2.45 -6.46
C SER A 70 5.12 -2.71 -5.94
N LEU A 71 6.07 -2.96 -6.83
CA LEU A 71 7.45 -3.31 -6.48
C LEU A 71 8.44 -2.36 -7.15
N ILE A 72 9.63 -2.26 -6.56
CA ILE A 72 10.81 -1.64 -7.17
C ILE A 72 11.93 -2.69 -7.28
N THR A 73 12.63 -2.70 -8.41
CA THR A 73 13.89 -3.44 -8.59
C THR A 73 15.04 -2.46 -8.72
N LEU A 74 16.13 -2.76 -8.02
CA LEU A 74 17.38 -1.99 -8.00
C LEU A 74 18.47 -2.90 -8.57
N ASP A 75 18.95 -2.61 -9.77
CA ASP A 75 20.04 -3.36 -10.41
C ASP A 75 21.37 -2.70 -10.05
N TYR A 76 22.14 -3.35 -9.19
CA TYR A 76 23.43 -2.82 -8.73
C TYR A 76 24.55 -2.99 -9.77
N ASN A 77 24.34 -3.77 -10.83
CA ASN A 77 25.30 -3.88 -11.94
C ASN A 77 25.20 -2.68 -12.88
N THR A 78 23.97 -2.30 -13.24
CA THR A 78 23.72 -1.21 -14.21
C THR A 78 23.44 0.13 -13.53
N GLY A 79 23.10 0.13 -12.25
CA GLY A 79 22.65 1.32 -11.52
C GLY A 79 21.25 1.79 -11.94
N GLN A 80 20.51 0.98 -12.69
CA GLN A 80 19.15 1.25 -13.11
C GLN A 80 18.15 0.74 -12.08
N TRP A 81 17.02 1.42 -11.99
CA TRP A 81 15.88 0.96 -11.21
C TRP A 81 14.61 1.03 -12.04
N LYS A 82 13.66 0.16 -11.75
CA LYS A 82 12.34 0.16 -12.37
C LYS A 82 11.28 -0.26 -11.37
N THR A 83 10.10 0.29 -11.52
CA THR A 83 8.91 -0.12 -10.77
C THR A 83 7.99 -0.95 -11.67
N PHE A 84 7.27 -1.88 -11.07
CA PHE A 84 6.27 -2.68 -11.77
C PHE A 84 5.15 -3.09 -10.81
N ARG A 85 4.01 -3.46 -11.38
CA ARG A 85 2.87 -3.98 -10.65
C ARG A 85 2.72 -5.47 -10.93
N LYS A 86 2.39 -6.23 -9.89
CA LYS A 86 2.03 -7.64 -9.98
C LYS A 86 0.59 -7.79 -9.50
N TYR A 87 -0.21 -8.49 -10.29
CA TYR A 87 -1.61 -8.77 -10.00
C TYR A 87 -1.75 -10.26 -9.70
N ARG A 88 -2.47 -10.60 -8.64
CA ARG A 88 -2.77 -11.99 -8.26
C ARG A 88 -4.22 -12.07 -7.84
N GLU A 89 -4.97 -13.03 -8.36
CA GLU A 89 -6.33 -13.26 -7.89
C GLU A 89 -6.34 -13.64 -6.41
N VAL A 90 -7.29 -13.10 -5.66
CA VAL A 90 -7.51 -13.49 -4.26
C VAL A 90 -8.56 -14.59 -4.26
N ASP A 91 -8.16 -15.81 -3.87
CA ASP A 91 -9.11 -16.90 -3.65
C ASP A 91 -10.15 -16.47 -2.60
N GLN A 92 -11.42 -16.48 -3.01
CA GLN A 92 -12.56 -16.06 -2.19
C GLN A 92 -12.69 -16.84 -0.87
N SER A 93 -12.04 -18.01 -0.78
CA SER A 93 -11.91 -18.86 0.41
C SER A 93 -11.30 -18.15 1.63
N GLN A 94 -10.44 -17.15 1.41
CA GLN A 94 -9.76 -16.43 2.50
C GLN A 94 -10.60 -15.28 3.10
N GLN A 95 -11.75 -14.97 2.49
CA GLN A 95 -12.57 -13.80 2.88
C GLN A 95 -13.63 -14.13 3.95
N LEU A 96 -13.85 -15.40 4.29
CA LEU A 96 -14.89 -15.84 5.24
C LEU A 96 -14.46 -15.83 6.72
N ALA A 97 -13.25 -15.37 7.07
CA ALA A 97 -12.74 -15.45 8.45
C ALA A 97 -13.04 -14.22 9.34
N GLU A 98 -13.53 -13.09 8.79
CA GLU A 98 -13.83 -11.87 9.57
C GLU A 98 -15.31 -11.46 9.45
N GLY A 99 -16.21 -12.36 9.86
CA GLY A 99 -17.64 -12.09 9.81
C GLY A 99 -18.47 -13.01 10.69
N GLY A 100 -18.16 -13.10 11.99
CA GLY A 100 -19.00 -13.89 12.89
C GLY A 100 -18.59 -13.86 14.35
N VAL A 101 -19.11 -12.89 15.12
CA VAL A 101 -19.75 -13.20 16.39
C VAL A 101 -20.80 -12.13 16.72
N ALA A 102 -22.07 -12.52 16.50
CA ALA A 102 -23.20 -11.87 17.14
C ALA A 102 -23.27 -12.42 18.57
N GLY A 103 -23.19 -11.53 19.56
CA GLY A 103 -23.38 -11.85 20.98
C GLY A 103 -24.18 -10.73 21.62
N SER A 104 -25.49 -10.88 21.60
CA SER A 104 -26.43 -10.12 22.42
C SER A 104 -26.17 -10.42 23.89
N ASP A 105 -25.95 -9.40 24.72
CA ASP A 105 -26.73 -9.32 25.95
C ASP A 105 -26.91 -7.87 26.42
N THR A 106 -28.08 -7.65 26.98
CA THR A 106 -28.65 -6.37 27.42
C THR A 106 -28.32 -6.21 28.90
N THR A 107 -27.91 -5.03 29.38
CA THR A 107 -28.31 -4.51 30.72
C THR A 107 -28.04 -3.01 30.78
N ALA A 108 -29.10 -2.25 31.09
CA ALA A 108 -29.12 -0.80 31.30
C ALA A 108 -28.47 -0.40 32.64
N THR A 109 -28.06 0.87 32.78
CA THR A 109 -28.55 1.83 33.82
C THR A 109 -27.81 3.18 33.80
N SER A 110 -28.60 4.24 33.53
CA SER A 110 -28.53 5.68 33.86
C SER A 110 -27.24 6.42 34.24
N GLY A 111 -27.09 7.65 33.70
CA GLY A 111 -26.26 8.70 34.30
C GLY A 111 -26.15 10.03 33.54
N THR A 112 -27.19 10.87 33.64
CA THR A 112 -27.19 12.36 33.75
C THR A 112 -26.62 13.31 32.67
N ALA A 113 -27.32 14.45 32.55
CA ALA A 113 -27.30 15.51 31.54
C ALA A 113 -26.07 16.44 31.50
N GLY A 114 -25.87 17.11 30.35
CA GLY A 114 -24.96 18.27 30.23
C GLY A 114 -24.74 18.85 28.81
N ALA A 115 -25.73 19.60 28.33
CA ALA A 115 -25.67 20.79 27.45
C ALA A 115 -24.70 20.94 26.24
N SER A 116 -25.33 21.11 25.06
CA SER A 116 -25.12 22.14 24.01
C SER A 116 -23.76 22.31 23.31
N GLY A 117 -23.77 22.14 21.98
CA GLY A 117 -22.77 22.68 21.06
C GLY A 117 -23.15 22.44 19.60
N ALA A 118 -23.66 23.47 18.92
CA ALA A 118 -24.05 23.43 17.52
C ALA A 118 -22.84 23.35 16.58
N GLY A 119 -22.95 22.57 15.51
CA GLY A 119 -21.90 22.46 14.49
C GLY A 119 -22.37 21.65 13.29
N SER A 120 -23.07 22.32 12.37
CA SER A 120 -23.39 21.87 11.02
C SER A 120 -22.12 21.53 10.23
N GLY A 121 -22.01 20.31 9.72
CA GLY A 121 -20.93 19.89 8.83
C GLY A 121 -21.30 18.65 8.03
N THR A 122 -21.71 18.88 6.79
CA THR A 122 -22.14 17.89 5.79
C THR A 122 -21.04 16.86 5.50
N PRO A 123 -21.33 15.54 5.42
CA PRO A 123 -20.34 14.53 5.10
C PRO A 123 -20.07 14.51 3.58
N SER A 124 -18.92 15.05 3.15
CA SER A 124 -18.44 14.88 1.78
C SER A 124 -17.70 13.54 1.68
N ALA A 125 -18.45 12.50 1.35
CA ALA A 125 -17.91 11.22 0.93
C ALA A 125 -17.41 11.36 -0.52
N THR A 126 -16.10 11.41 -0.70
CA THR A 126 -15.49 11.05 -1.99
C THR A 126 -14.53 9.90 -1.74
N GLY A 127 -15.09 8.71 -1.61
CA GLY A 127 -14.34 7.47 -1.76
C GLY A 127 -13.88 7.40 -3.21
N GLN A 128 -12.64 7.81 -3.45
CA GLN A 128 -12.01 7.66 -4.75
C GLN A 128 -11.80 6.17 -5.00
N GLN A 129 -12.78 5.53 -5.64
CA GLN A 129 -12.64 4.21 -6.21
C GLN A 129 -11.66 4.32 -7.37
N ASN A 130 -10.40 3.97 -7.12
CA ASN A 130 -9.46 3.67 -8.19
C ASN A 130 -9.91 2.35 -8.83
N SER A 131 -10.81 2.41 -9.81
CA SER A 131 -10.97 1.32 -10.78
C SER A 131 -9.95 1.51 -11.89
N VAL A 132 -9.12 0.50 -12.13
CA VAL A 132 -8.26 0.42 -13.31
C VAL A 132 -8.88 -0.63 -14.21
N VAL A 133 -9.23 -0.23 -15.44
CA VAL A 133 -9.59 -1.14 -16.52
C VAL A 133 -8.27 -1.61 -17.14
N ILE A 134 -8.06 -2.92 -17.18
CA ILE A 134 -6.88 -3.55 -17.79
C ILE A 134 -7.25 -4.20 -19.11
#